data_AF-E1YJS8-F1
#
_entry.id   AF-E1YJS8-F1
#
_cell.length_a   1.000
_cell.length_b   1.000
_cell.length_c   1.000
_cell.angle_alpha   90.00
_cell.angle_beta   90.00
_cell.angle_gamma   90.00
#
_symmetry.space_group_name_H-M   'P 1'
#
loop_
_entity.id
_entity.type
_entity.pdbx_description
1 polymer ?
#
loop_
_entity_poly.entity_id
_entity_poly.type
_entity_poly.pdbx_seq_one_letter_code
_entity_poly.pdbx_strand_id
1 'polypeptide(L)'
;MFEKGKYPYALFMGHLALEKLLKSLVVRATGNHAPYTHSLPLLAEKTALKVPQRTIKALARFMEFHFEARYPDDQNKFYRKCTTAFTTRNLKKMNEVYQWLKNQYNK
;
A
#
# COMPACT_ATOMS: atom_id res chain seq x y z
N MET A 1 0.01 1.96 16.47
CA MET A 1 1.39 2.12 15.93
C MET A 1 1.79 3.59 15.88
N PHE A 2 1.03 4.45 15.18
CA PHE A 2 1.36 5.87 15.00
C PHE A 2 1.47 6.67 16.31
N GLU A 3 0.45 6.60 17.18
CA GLU A 3 0.44 7.30 18.50
C GLU A 3 1.57 6.87 19.43
N LYS A 4 2.10 5.66 19.23
CA LYS A 4 3.24 5.11 19.98
C LYS A 4 4.59 5.42 19.32
N GLY A 5 4.65 6.34 18.37
CA GLY A 5 5.87 6.72 17.64
C GLY A 5 6.42 5.65 16.67
N LYS A 6 5.71 4.53 16.45
CA LYS A 6 6.14 3.43 15.58
C LYS A 6 5.79 3.73 14.11
N TYR A 7 6.42 4.75 13.57
CA TYR A 7 6.11 5.31 12.25
C TYR A 7 6.36 4.37 11.06
N PRO A 8 7.51 3.69 10.94
CA PRO A 8 7.73 2.68 9.89
C PRO A 8 6.63 1.63 9.88
N TYR A 9 6.30 1.08 11.06
CA TYR A 9 5.25 0.08 11.21
C TYR A 9 3.87 0.60 10.81
N ALA A 10 3.55 1.87 11.11
CA ALA A 10 2.29 2.45 10.66
C ALA A 10 2.17 2.48 9.14
N LEU A 11 3.25 2.84 8.44
CA LEU A 11 3.32 2.83 6.97
C LEU A 11 3.22 1.41 6.40
N PHE A 12 3.91 0.44 7.02
CA PHE A 12 3.82 -0.97 6.64
C PHE A 12 2.40 -1.52 6.78
N MET A 13 1.71 -1.21 7.88
CA MET A 13 0.31 -1.62 8.06
C MET A 13 -0.62 -0.98 7.01
N GLY A 14 -0.37 0.28 6.64
CA GLY A 14 -1.06 0.91 5.52
C GLY A 14 -0.82 0.18 4.19
N HIS A 15 0.42 -0.28 3.96
CA HIS A 15 0.77 -1.02 2.75
C HIS A 15 0.01 -2.35 2.70
N LEU A 16 0.04 -3.13 3.79
CA LEU A 16 -0.68 -4.39 3.89
C LEU A 16 -2.19 -4.22 3.68
N ALA A 17 -2.79 -3.15 4.22
CA ALA A 17 -4.20 -2.86 4.02
C ALA A 17 -4.55 -2.66 2.54
N LEU A 18 -3.73 -1.89 1.80
CA LEU A 18 -3.89 -1.70 0.35
C LEU A 18 -3.66 -3.02 -0.41
N GLU A 19 -2.65 -3.80 -0.04
CA GLU A 19 -2.37 -5.10 -0.67
C GLU A 19 -3.57 -6.04 -0.56
N LYS A 20 -4.14 -6.19 0.64
CA LYS A 20 -5.29 -7.08 0.87
C LYS A 20 -6.53 -6.62 0.12
N LEU A 21 -6.78 -5.32 0.06
CA LEU A 21 -7.89 -4.76 -0.72
C LEU A 21 -7.71 -4.99 -2.22
N LEU A 22 -6.50 -4.80 -2.76
CA LEU A 22 -6.24 -5.07 -4.17
C LEU A 22 -6.37 -6.57 -4.48
N LYS A 23 -5.84 -7.43 -3.62
CA LYS A 23 -6.00 -8.89 -3.77
C LYS A 23 -7.47 -9.31 -3.75
N SER A 24 -8.30 -8.73 -2.87
CA SER A 24 -9.74 -9.04 -2.88
C SER A 24 -10.42 -8.57 -4.16
N LEU A 25 -10.03 -7.41 -4.71
CA LEU A 25 -10.54 -6.92 -5.99
C LEU A 25 -10.13 -7.83 -7.17
N VAL A 26 -8.92 -8.38 -7.17
CA VAL A 26 -8.46 -9.36 -8.16
C VAL A 26 -9.27 -10.65 -8.07
N VAL A 27 -9.46 -11.19 -6.86
CA VAL A 27 -10.25 -12.41 -6.63
C VAL A 27 -11.69 -12.19 -7.11
N ARG A 28 -12.30 -11.06 -6.76
CA ARG A 28 -13.66 -10.71 -7.20
C ARG A 28 -13.77 -10.62 -8.72
N ALA A 29 -12.78 -10.02 -9.38
CA ALA A 29 -12.80 -9.82 -10.83
C ALA A 29 -12.54 -11.11 -11.62
N THR A 30 -11.75 -12.03 -11.08
CA THR A 30 -11.23 -13.19 -11.83
C THR A 30 -11.78 -14.53 -11.35
N GLY A 31 -12.40 -14.60 -10.17
CA GLY A 31 -12.78 -15.85 -9.50
C GLY A 31 -11.60 -16.69 -8.99
N ASN A 32 -10.36 -16.26 -9.26
CA ASN A 32 -9.14 -17.00 -8.97
C ASN A 32 -8.36 -16.33 -7.83
N HIS A 33 -7.42 -17.07 -7.24
CA HIS A 33 -6.51 -16.48 -6.25
C HIS A 33 -5.70 -15.34 -6.89
N ALA A 34 -5.57 -14.24 -6.15
CA ALA A 34 -4.69 -13.16 -6.57
C ALA A 34 -3.23 -13.65 -6.64
N PRO A 35 -2.40 -13.11 -7.55
CA PRO A 35 -1.00 -13.50 -7.67
C PRO A 35 -0.25 -13.38 -6.34
N TYR A 36 0.71 -14.29 -6.12
CA TYR A 36 1.60 -14.25 -4.97
C TYR A 36 2.67 -13.15 -5.16
N THR A 37 2.25 -11.90 -4.91
CA THR A 37 3.09 -10.71 -5.04
C THR A 37 2.71 -9.67 -3.98
N HIS A 38 3.66 -8.80 -3.65
CA HIS A 38 3.47 -7.59 -2.84
C HIS A 38 3.38 -6.33 -3.71
N SER A 39 3.54 -6.46 -5.03
CA SER A 39 3.50 -5.33 -5.96
C SER A 39 2.08 -4.76 -6.07
N LEU A 40 1.84 -3.63 -5.39
CA LEU A 40 0.57 -2.92 -5.46
C LEU A 40 0.21 -2.47 -6.90
N PRO A 41 1.14 -1.95 -7.73
CA PRO A 41 0.84 -1.65 -9.14
C PRO A 41 0.41 -2.88 -9.93
N LEU A 42 1.13 -4.00 -9.78
CA LEU A 42 0.80 -5.24 -10.48
C LEU A 42 -0.56 -5.77 -10.05
N LEU A 43 -0.87 -5.76 -8.75
CA LEU A 43 -2.18 -6.15 -8.25
C LEU A 43 -3.29 -5.24 -8.81
N ALA A 44 -3.05 -3.93 -8.91
CA ALA A 44 -4.00 -2.99 -9.51
C ALA A 44 -4.26 -3.27 -10.99
N GLU A 45 -3.22 -3.62 -11.77
CA GLU A 45 -3.34 -4.01 -13.18
C GLU A 45 -4.12 -5.32 -13.37
N LYS A 46 -4.11 -6.22 -12.37
CA LYS A 46 -4.87 -7.47 -12.40
C LYS A 46 -6.33 -7.32 -11.97
N THR A 47 -6.75 -6.13 -11.53
CA THR A 47 -8.17 -5.85 -11.31
C THR A 47 -8.87 -5.57 -12.64
N ALA A 48 -10.20 -5.72 -12.68
CA ALA A 48 -11.00 -5.26 -13.82
C ALA A 48 -11.20 -3.72 -13.86
N LEU A 49 -10.51 -2.98 -12.98
CA LEU A 49 -10.70 -1.54 -12.82
C LEU A 49 -9.78 -0.76 -13.77
N LYS A 50 -10.31 0.31 -14.38
CA LYS A 50 -9.47 1.31 -15.04
C LYS A 50 -8.86 2.25 -13.99
N VAL A 51 -7.76 1.80 -13.37
CA VAL A 51 -7.09 2.56 -12.31
C VAL A 51 -6.38 3.78 -12.89
N PRO A 52 -6.67 5.02 -12.41
CA PRO A 52 -6.02 6.22 -12.91
C PRO A 52 -4.50 6.19 -12.70
N GLN A 53 -3.74 6.73 -13.66
CA GLN A 53 -2.27 6.75 -13.59
C GLN A 53 -1.74 7.40 -12.30
N ARG A 54 -2.42 8.42 -11.77
CA ARG A 54 -2.06 9.05 -10.49
C ARG A 54 -2.11 8.06 -9.31
N THR A 55 -3.06 7.13 -9.34
CA THR A 55 -3.22 6.10 -8.32
C THR A 55 -2.16 5.04 -8.47
N ILE A 56 -1.87 4.60 -9.70
CA ILE A 56 -0.76 3.68 -9.99
C ILE A 56 0.58 4.24 -9.50
N LYS A 57 0.86 5.53 -9.78
CA LYS A 57 2.07 6.20 -9.27
C LYS A 57 2.13 6.24 -7.73
N ALA A 58 0.99 6.45 -7.06
CA ALA A 58 0.92 6.40 -5.60
C ALA A 58 1.18 4.99 -5.07
N LEU A 59 0.56 3.96 -5.66
CA LEU A 59 0.78 2.56 -5.29
C LEU A 59 2.24 2.14 -5.48
N ALA A 60 2.88 2.57 -6.57
CA ALA A 60 4.29 2.31 -6.82
C ALA A 60 5.17 2.96 -5.74
N ARG A 61 4.86 4.19 -5.32
CA ARG A 61 5.56 4.84 -4.21
C ARG A 61 5.41 4.06 -2.91
N PHE A 62 4.20 3.58 -2.60
CA PHE A 62 3.92 2.87 -1.35
C PHE A 62 4.60 1.51 -1.24
N MET A 63 5.21 1.01 -2.32
CA MET A 63 6.13 -0.13 -2.26
C MET A 63 7.31 0.12 -1.33
N GLU A 64 7.74 1.39 -1.16
CA GLU A 64 8.83 1.74 -0.24
C GLU A 64 8.50 1.42 1.22
N PHE A 65 7.21 1.23 1.54
CA PHE A 65 6.74 0.90 2.90
C PHE A 65 6.62 -0.60 3.15
N HIS A 66 6.77 -1.43 2.12
CA HIS A 66 6.92 -2.86 2.25
C HIS A 66 8.39 -3.18 2.53
N PHE A 67 8.81 -2.97 3.77
CA PHE A 67 10.18 -3.25 4.18
C PHE A 67 10.28 -4.68 4.71
N GLU A 68 10.70 -5.60 3.85
CA GLU A 68 11.33 -6.87 4.24
C GLU A 68 12.85 -6.70 4.25
N ALA A 69 13.34 -5.60 4.83
CA ALA A 69 14.74 -5.25 4.70
C ALA A 69 15.61 -6.32 5.37
N ARG A 70 16.33 -7.08 4.54
CA ARG A 70 17.23 -8.17 4.91
C ARG A 70 18.51 -7.69 5.61
N TYR A 71 18.81 -6.39 5.51
CA TYR A 71 20.00 -5.77 6.08
C TYR A 71 19.64 -4.64 7.07
N PRO A 72 20.26 -4.60 8.27
CA PRO A 72 19.99 -3.59 9.29
C PRO A 72 20.23 -2.13 8.85
N ASP A 73 21.17 -1.87 7.94
CA ASP A 73 21.51 -0.50 7.54
C ASP A 73 20.43 0.15 6.66
N ASP A 74 19.79 -0.64 5.79
CA ASP A 74 18.67 -0.19 4.98
C ASP A 74 17.43 0.06 5.85
N GLN A 75 17.23 -0.77 6.88
CA GLN A 75 16.22 -0.51 7.92
C GLN A 75 16.48 0.82 8.61
N ASN A 76 17.71 1.07 9.07
CA ASN A 76 18.05 2.30 9.78
C ASN A 76 17.81 3.56 8.95
N LYS A 77 18.16 3.55 7.65
CA LYS A 77 17.90 4.67 6.74
C LYS A 77 16.39 4.94 6.58
N PHE A 78 15.60 3.88 6.39
CA PHE A 78 14.15 4.01 6.28
C PHE A 78 13.52 4.52 7.59
N TYR A 79 13.96 4.02 8.74
CA TYR A 79 13.48 4.44 10.05
C TYR A 79 13.74 5.93 10.29
N ARG A 80 14.94 6.43 9.94
CA ARG A 80 15.28 7.86 10.04
C ARG A 80 14.42 8.76 9.14
N LYS A 81 13.99 8.25 7.98
CA LYS A 81 13.09 8.96 7.04
C LYS A 81 11.67 9.12 7.61
N CYS A 82 11.23 8.19 8.45
CA CYS A 82 9.86 8.09 8.94
C CYS A 82 9.56 9.08 10.08
N THR A 83 9.65 10.39 9.83
CA THR A 83 9.19 11.41 10.78
C THR A 83 7.67 11.39 10.93
N THR A 84 7.14 12.06 11.96
CA THR A 84 5.70 12.24 12.16
C THR A 84 5.05 12.88 10.92
N ALA A 85 5.62 13.98 10.41
CA ALA A 85 5.11 14.68 9.24
C ALA A 85 5.17 13.83 7.97
N PHE A 86 6.29 13.09 7.77
CA PHE A 86 6.42 12.16 6.65
C PHE A 86 5.34 11.08 6.71
N THR A 87 5.15 10.49 7.88
CA THR A 87 4.23 9.38 8.10
C THR A 87 2.78 9.81 7.97
N THR A 88 2.38 10.92 8.59
CA THR A 88 1.01 11.46 8.48
C THR A 88 0.64 11.73 7.04
N ARG A 89 1.52 12.39 6.28
CA ARG A 89 1.27 12.70 4.87
C ARG A 89 1.06 11.45 4.02
N ASN A 90 1.90 10.44 4.22
CA ASN A 90 1.78 9.19 3.47
C ASN A 90 0.55 8.38 3.90
N LEU A 91 0.25 8.26 5.20
CA LEU A 91 -0.97 7.60 5.68
C LEU A 91 -2.23 8.27 5.16
N LYS A 92 -2.27 9.61 5.12
CA LYS A 92 -3.38 10.35 4.51
C LYS A 92 -3.56 9.97 3.05
N LYS A 93 -2.48 9.97 2.27
CA LYS A 93 -2.51 9.59 0.85
C LYS A 93 -2.92 8.13 0.64
N MET A 94 -2.44 7.23 1.49
CA MET A 94 -2.81 5.82 1.46
C MET A 94 -4.29 5.63 1.76
N ASN A 95 -4.83 6.35 2.75
CA ASN A 95 -6.26 6.33 3.05
C ASN A 95 -7.09 6.87 1.88
N GLU A 96 -6.70 7.96 1.23
CA GLU A 96 -7.38 8.45 0.02
C GLU A 96 -7.46 7.38 -1.08
N VAL A 97 -6.34 6.67 -1.34
CA VAL A 97 -6.30 5.57 -2.32
C VAL A 97 -7.15 4.39 -1.85
N TYR A 98 -7.10 4.04 -0.57
CA TYR A 98 -7.89 2.97 0.02
C TYR A 98 -9.39 3.23 -0.13
N GLN A 99 -9.86 4.43 0.21
CA GLN A 99 -11.28 4.80 0.05
C GLN A 99 -11.68 4.77 -1.43
N TRP A 100 -10.83 5.27 -2.33
CA TRP A 100 -11.11 5.22 -3.76
C TRP A 100 -11.27 3.79 -4.28
N LEU A 101 -10.36 2.87 -3.88
CA LEU A 101 -10.42 1.44 -4.23
C LEU A 101 -11.64 0.76 -3.61
N LYS A 102 -11.91 1.02 -2.34
CA LYS A 102 -13.07 0.46 -1.61
C LYS A 102 -14.39 0.88 -2.25
N ASN A 103 -14.49 2.11 -2.74
CA ASN A 103 -15.70 2.57 -3.43
C ASN A 103 -15.91 1.87 -4.78
N GLN A 104 -14.90 1.21 -5.35
CA GLN A 104 -15.09 0.35 -6.51
C GLN A 104 -15.70 -1.02 -6.15
N TYR A 105 -15.80 -1.34 -4.86
CA TYR A 105 -16.40 -2.57 -4.35
C TYR A 105 -17.94 -2.52 -4.36
N ASN A 106 -18.51 -1.32 -4.22
CA ASN A 106 -19.95 -1.08 -4.12
C ASN A 106 -20.60 -0.73 -5.48
N LYS A 107 -19.84 -0.84 -6.57
CA LYS A 107 -20.31 -0.78 -7.95
C LYS A 107 -20.16 -2.17 -8.55
#